data_AF-A0A3A8ML54-F1
#
_entry.id   AF-A0A3A8ML54-F1
#
_cell.length_a   1.000
_cell.length_b   1.000
_cell.length_c   1.000
_cell.angle_alpha   90.00
_cell.angle_beta   90.00
_cell.angle_gamma   90.00
#
_symmetry.space_group_name_H-M   'P 1'
#
loop_
_entity.id
_entity.type
_entity.pdbx_description
1 polymer ?
#
loop_
_entity_poly.entity_id
_entity_poly.type
_entity_poly.pdbx_seq_one_letter_code
_entity_poly.pdbx_strand_id
1 'polypeptide(L)'
;MRGAPFERPRLRGPGVLHQRYVRRAPVAAGAPALALAPAPAPAPVERPVGFFGSGRVVVAFIGLLFGCQLALLVEALSPLRVVFRILAFGTSLALLALVKGRRLKHPAMPFLLAFVGVTAFNFFQPGTTSALAAAAQVGIQAAVFAPLFWASRLRIDEKIFGRIVLLLFLFNMASATVGVLQVYFPGRFQPALSSVIEGQGEGYLRSLQFETASGARVFRPMGLTDLPGGAATGAFYAVLLGSALLLSRQGTWKRVLSVGGIGVGLVSLYLCQVRAAAVTLLVCMLAMGLVLMVAGRLMRLAVLGAVVG
;
A
#
# COMPACT_ATOMS: atom_id res chain seq x y z
N MET A 1 -19.70 -31.77 41.77
CA MET A 1 -18.72 -30.66 41.76
C MET A 1 -18.46 -30.26 40.31
N ARG A 2 -18.97 -29.11 39.87
CA ARG A 2 -18.75 -28.59 38.50
C ARG A 2 -17.43 -27.82 38.49
N GLY A 3 -16.43 -28.32 37.77
CA GLY A 3 -15.14 -27.67 37.60
C GLY A 3 -15.29 -26.31 36.92
N ALA A 4 -14.70 -25.27 37.51
CA ALA A 4 -14.68 -23.94 36.93
C ALA A 4 -13.89 -23.93 35.61
N PRO A 5 -14.38 -23.24 34.57
CA PRO A 5 -13.67 -23.14 33.31
C PRO A 5 -12.39 -22.32 33.50
N PHE A 6 -11.24 -22.90 33.14
CA PHE A 6 -9.96 -22.21 33.05
C PHE A 6 -10.05 -21.10 31.98
N GLU A 7 -10.18 -19.84 32.42
CA GLU A 7 -10.03 -18.67 31.55
C GLU A 7 -8.59 -18.64 31.00
N ARG A 8 -8.45 -18.88 29.70
CA ARG A 8 -7.15 -18.74 29.02
C ARG A 8 -6.76 -17.26 28.97
N PRO A 9 -5.51 -16.90 29.30
CA PRO A 9 -5.03 -15.53 29.21
C PRO A 9 -5.19 -15.02 27.77
N ARG A 10 -6.01 -13.97 27.59
CA ARG A 10 -6.12 -13.28 26.30
C ARG A 10 -4.79 -12.55 26.02
N LEU A 11 -4.00 -13.08 25.11
CA LEU A 11 -2.82 -12.41 24.58
C LEU A 11 -3.24 -11.07 23.96
N ARG A 12 -2.83 -9.96 24.58
CA ARG A 12 -2.95 -8.61 24.00
C ARG A 12 -2.00 -8.52 22.80
N GLY A 13 -2.53 -7.98 21.69
CA GLY A 13 -1.84 -7.93 20.39
C GLY A 13 -0.53 -7.13 20.35
N PRO A 14 0.19 -7.18 19.22
CA PRO A 14 1.62 -6.86 19.08
C PRO A 14 1.91 -5.35 18.98
N GLY A 15 1.34 -4.54 19.87
CA GLY A 15 1.58 -3.10 19.96
C GLY A 15 2.35 -2.67 21.21
N VAL A 16 2.83 -3.62 22.01
CA VAL A 16 3.33 -3.36 23.37
C VAL A 16 4.77 -3.86 23.55
N LEU A 17 5.67 -3.49 22.63
CA LEU A 17 7.08 -3.90 22.68
C LEU A 17 7.90 -3.20 23.77
N HIS A 18 7.34 -2.21 24.49
CA HIS A 18 8.03 -1.49 25.56
C HIS A 18 7.30 -1.43 26.91
N GLN A 19 6.14 -2.05 27.07
CA GLN A 19 5.68 -2.29 28.45
C GLN A 19 6.47 -3.49 28.96
N ARG A 20 7.37 -3.24 29.92
CA ARG A 20 7.88 -4.27 30.83
C ARG A 20 6.70 -5.18 31.16
N TYR A 21 6.80 -6.45 30.79
CA TYR A 21 5.86 -7.47 31.22
C TYR A 21 5.83 -7.42 32.75
N VAL A 22 4.86 -6.71 33.32
CA VAL A 22 4.54 -6.83 34.73
C VAL A 22 3.90 -8.20 34.84
N ARG A 23 4.76 -9.21 35.06
CA ARG A 23 4.35 -10.57 35.42
C ARG A 23 3.44 -10.40 36.63
N ARG A 24 2.12 -10.54 36.45
CA ARG A 24 1.19 -10.63 37.57
C ARG A 24 1.71 -11.78 38.42
N ALA A 25 2.20 -11.47 39.62
CA ALA A 25 2.60 -12.50 40.56
C ALA A 25 1.41 -13.45 40.75
N PRO A 26 1.63 -14.77 40.73
CA PRO A 26 0.58 -15.71 41.12
C PRO A 26 0.08 -15.27 42.50
N VAL A 27 -1.22 -14.99 42.59
CA VAL A 27 -1.87 -14.62 43.85
C VAL A 27 -1.64 -15.79 44.79
N ALA A 28 -0.72 -15.62 45.74
CA ALA A 28 -0.48 -16.61 46.78
C ALA A 28 -1.78 -16.76 47.57
N ALA A 29 -2.36 -17.95 47.53
CA ALA A 29 -3.50 -18.33 48.34
C ALA A 29 -3.09 -18.27 49.81
N GLY A 30 -3.38 -17.15 50.49
CA GLY A 30 -3.05 -16.96 51.91
C GLY A 30 -2.70 -15.53 52.33
N ALA A 31 -2.64 -14.57 51.42
CA ALA A 31 -2.41 -13.18 51.83
C ALA A 31 -3.64 -12.62 52.59
N PRO A 32 -3.44 -11.99 53.78
CA PRO A 32 -4.52 -11.40 54.57
C PRO A 32 -5.24 -10.33 53.76
N ALA A 33 -6.56 -10.19 54.02
CA ALA A 33 -7.49 -9.28 53.36
C ALA A 33 -7.05 -7.81 53.48
N LEU A 34 -6.08 -7.41 52.67
CA LEU A 34 -5.68 -6.02 52.47
C LEU A 34 -6.81 -5.33 51.71
N ALA A 35 -7.33 -4.28 52.37
CA ALA A 35 -8.30 -3.29 51.93
C ALA A 35 -8.62 -3.35 50.42
N LEU A 36 -9.90 -3.62 50.13
CA LEU A 36 -10.52 -3.56 48.81
C LEU A 36 -9.97 -2.34 48.06
N ALA A 37 -9.05 -2.58 47.11
CA ALA A 37 -8.52 -1.51 46.28
C ALA A 37 -9.73 -0.81 45.62
N PRO A 38 -9.79 0.53 45.63
CA PRO A 38 -10.92 1.26 45.09
C PRO A 38 -11.20 0.77 43.67
N ALA A 39 -12.46 0.44 43.40
CA ALA A 39 -12.89 -0.13 42.14
C ALA A 39 -12.26 0.65 40.99
N PRO A 40 -11.64 -0.02 40.00
CA PRO A 40 -10.94 0.65 38.92
C PRO A 40 -11.89 1.66 38.29
N ALA A 41 -11.47 2.92 38.26
CA ALA A 41 -12.28 4.01 37.74
C ALA A 41 -12.86 3.61 36.37
N PRO A 42 -14.17 3.85 36.12
CA PRO A 42 -14.81 3.44 34.90
C PRO A 42 -13.97 3.92 33.71
N ALA A 43 -13.63 2.98 32.82
CA ALA A 43 -12.80 3.29 31.67
C ALA A 43 -13.42 4.52 30.95
N PRO A 44 -12.61 5.54 30.63
CA PRO A 44 -13.12 6.76 30.03
C PRO A 44 -13.96 6.40 28.81
N VAL A 45 -15.24 6.76 28.86
CA VAL A 45 -16.20 6.50 27.80
C VAL A 45 -15.63 7.10 26.52
N GLU A 46 -15.25 6.23 25.57
CA GLU A 46 -14.68 6.69 24.31
C GLU A 46 -15.74 7.50 23.57
N ARG A 47 -15.50 8.80 23.43
CA ARG A 47 -16.39 9.68 22.70
C ARG A 47 -16.52 9.17 21.25
N PRO A 48 -17.74 9.17 20.68
CA PRO A 48 -17.93 8.79 19.29
C PRO A 48 -17.06 9.69 18.41
N VAL A 49 -16.11 9.07 17.70
CA VAL A 49 -15.30 9.77 16.71
C VAL A 49 -16.14 10.00 15.46
N GLY A 50 -16.25 11.26 15.02
CA GLY A 50 -16.90 11.60 13.76
C GLY A 50 -16.22 10.94 12.55
N PHE A 51 -16.80 11.08 11.36
CA PHE A 51 -16.28 10.45 10.13
C PHE A 51 -14.78 10.68 9.92
N PHE A 52 -14.30 11.92 10.12
CA PHE A 52 -12.88 12.30 10.00
C PHE A 52 -11.94 11.70 11.06
N GLY A 53 -12.47 11.07 12.11
CA GLY A 53 -11.67 10.30 13.08
C GLY A 53 -11.68 8.79 12.84
N SER A 54 -12.47 8.32 11.86
CA SER A 54 -12.63 6.90 11.54
C SER A 54 -11.65 6.44 10.47
N GLY A 55 -11.15 5.20 10.58
CA GLY A 55 -10.37 4.55 9.52
C GLY A 55 -11.13 4.40 8.19
N ARG A 56 -12.46 4.62 8.16
CA ARG A 56 -13.27 4.63 6.92
C ARG A 56 -12.80 5.71 5.93
N VAL A 57 -12.23 6.82 6.40
CA VAL A 57 -11.68 7.88 5.54
C VAL A 57 -10.58 7.32 4.63
N VAL A 58 -9.72 6.43 5.14
CA VAL A 58 -8.65 5.82 4.35
C VAL A 58 -9.23 4.99 3.21
N VAL A 59 -10.28 4.21 3.49
CA VAL A 59 -10.95 3.38 2.49
C VAL A 59 -11.63 4.25 1.43
N ALA A 60 -12.32 5.31 1.84
CA ALA A 60 -12.95 6.26 0.92
C ALA A 60 -11.90 6.96 0.04
N PHE A 61 -10.77 7.37 0.63
CA PHE A 61 -9.67 7.98 -0.11
C PHE A 61 -9.06 7.01 -1.14
N ILE A 62 -8.81 5.76 -0.77
CA ILE A 62 -8.34 4.73 -1.71
C ILE A 62 -9.36 4.51 -2.84
N GLY A 63 -10.65 4.44 -2.50
CA GLY A 63 -11.73 4.33 -3.50
C GLY A 63 -11.75 5.51 -4.47
N LEU A 64 -11.57 6.74 -3.97
CA LEU A 64 -11.42 7.94 -4.79
C LEU A 64 -10.21 7.83 -5.72
N LEU A 65 -9.05 7.40 -5.22
CA LEU A 65 -7.85 7.21 -6.05
C LEU A 65 -8.09 6.20 -7.16
N PHE A 66 -8.75 5.08 -6.87
CA PHE A 66 -9.10 4.08 -7.89
C PHE A 66 -10.09 4.66 -8.90
N GLY A 67 -11.12 5.39 -8.46
CA GLY A 67 -12.06 6.06 -9.34
C GLY A 67 -11.38 7.04 -10.29
N CYS A 68 -10.50 7.90 -9.77
CA CYS A 68 -9.71 8.81 -10.59
C CYS A 68 -8.83 8.06 -11.59
N GLN A 69 -8.15 7.00 -11.16
CA GLN A 69 -7.26 6.21 -12.02
C GLN A 69 -8.04 5.51 -13.14
N LEU A 70 -9.19 4.92 -12.83
CA LEU A 70 -10.05 4.26 -13.81
C LEU A 70 -10.67 5.28 -14.79
N ALA A 71 -11.02 6.48 -14.32
CA ALA A 71 -11.51 7.54 -15.19
C ALA A 71 -10.46 7.94 -16.25
N LEU A 72 -9.17 7.92 -15.89
CA LEU A 72 -8.07 8.20 -16.84
C LEU A 72 -7.88 7.13 -17.91
N LEU A 73 -8.46 5.93 -17.74
CA LEU A 73 -8.42 4.89 -18.77
C LEU A 73 -9.39 5.15 -19.92
N VAL A 74 -10.40 6.00 -19.70
CA VAL A 74 -11.36 6.37 -20.73
C VAL A 74 -10.77 7.52 -21.55
N GLU A 75 -10.51 7.28 -22.83
CA GLU A 75 -9.89 8.25 -23.74
C GLU A 75 -10.64 9.59 -23.78
N ALA A 76 -11.98 9.56 -23.77
CA ALA A 76 -12.83 10.74 -23.73
C ALA A 76 -12.61 11.64 -22.49
N LEU A 77 -12.08 11.07 -21.40
CA LEU A 77 -11.78 11.79 -20.17
C LEU A 77 -10.29 12.20 -20.05
N SER A 78 -9.44 11.84 -21.02
CA SER A 78 -8.02 12.17 -21.03
C SER A 78 -7.73 13.69 -20.92
N PRO A 79 -8.50 14.60 -21.56
CA PRO A 79 -8.30 16.05 -21.38
C PRO A 79 -8.52 16.53 -19.93
N LEU A 80 -9.34 15.82 -19.15
CA LEU A 80 -9.61 16.13 -17.74
C LEU A 80 -8.55 15.56 -16.78
N ARG A 81 -7.45 15.02 -17.31
CA ARG A 81 -6.38 14.39 -16.51
C ARG A 81 -5.82 15.28 -15.41
N VAL A 82 -5.62 16.56 -15.72
CA VAL A 82 -5.14 17.55 -14.74
C VAL A 82 -6.15 17.66 -13.59
N VAL A 83 -7.45 17.66 -13.89
CA VAL A 83 -8.52 17.72 -12.87
C VAL A 83 -8.49 16.49 -11.97
N PHE A 84 -8.40 15.28 -12.52
CA PHE A 84 -8.33 14.04 -11.72
C PHE A 84 -7.07 13.98 -10.84
N ARG A 85 -5.93 14.45 -11.36
CA ARG A 85 -4.69 14.53 -10.57
C ARG A 85 -4.80 15.57 -9.45
N ILE A 86 -5.35 16.75 -9.74
CA ILE A 86 -5.63 17.78 -8.72
C ILE A 86 -6.58 17.21 -7.66
N LEU A 87 -7.62 16.47 -8.05
CA LEU A 87 -8.54 15.85 -7.11
C LEU A 87 -7.83 14.84 -6.20
N ALA A 88 -6.98 13.97 -6.77
CA ALA A 88 -6.22 12.97 -6.01
C ALA A 88 -5.23 13.61 -5.02
N PHE A 89 -4.35 14.48 -5.50
CA PHE A 89 -3.34 15.14 -4.66
C PHE A 89 -3.95 16.18 -3.72
N GLY A 90 -4.91 16.96 -4.21
CA GLY A 90 -5.62 17.97 -3.45
C GLY A 90 -6.43 17.37 -2.31
N THR A 91 -7.11 16.24 -2.53
CA THR A 91 -7.81 15.53 -1.43
C THR A 91 -6.83 15.02 -0.38
N SER A 92 -5.66 14.51 -0.80
CA SER A 92 -4.62 14.06 0.13
C SER A 92 -4.12 15.20 1.04
N LEU A 93 -3.90 16.39 0.47
CA LEU A 93 -3.52 17.60 1.22
C LEU A 93 -4.68 18.15 2.07
N ALA A 94 -5.90 18.13 1.56
CA ALA A 94 -7.08 18.54 2.32
C ALA A 94 -7.26 17.67 3.56
N LEU A 95 -7.11 16.35 3.44
CA LEU A 95 -7.15 15.43 4.59
C LEU A 95 -6.02 15.70 5.59
N LEU A 96 -4.85 16.16 5.14
CA LEU A 96 -3.77 16.56 6.05
C LEU A 96 -4.16 17.71 7.00
N ALA A 97 -4.92 18.67 6.48
CA ALA A 97 -5.42 19.83 7.21
C ALA A 97 -6.70 19.51 8.03
N LEU A 98 -7.64 18.75 7.44
CA LEU A 98 -8.96 18.48 8.01
C LEU A 98 -8.95 17.38 9.08
N VAL A 99 -8.09 16.36 8.94
CA VAL A 99 -7.99 15.26 9.91
C VAL A 99 -7.26 15.73 11.17
N LYS A 100 -8.05 16.08 12.18
CA LYS A 100 -7.61 16.42 13.53
C LYS A 100 -7.55 15.14 14.38
N GLY A 101 -6.40 14.87 14.97
CA GLY A 101 -6.21 13.71 15.85
C GLY A 101 -4.86 13.74 16.55
N ARG A 102 -4.68 12.83 17.51
CA ARG A 102 -3.46 12.76 18.32
C ARG A 102 -2.29 12.36 17.42
N ARG A 103 -1.28 13.22 17.32
CA ARG A 103 -0.10 12.98 16.47
C ARG A 103 0.79 11.94 17.16
N LEU A 104 0.89 10.76 16.58
CA LEU A 104 1.97 9.83 16.91
C LEU A 104 3.21 10.28 16.14
N LYS A 105 4.35 10.41 16.84
CA LYS A 105 5.63 10.72 16.18
C LYS A 105 6.02 9.52 15.33
N HIS A 106 5.97 9.65 14.00
CA HIS A 106 6.39 8.59 13.10
C HIS A 106 7.92 8.56 13.02
N PRO A 107 8.59 7.40 13.18
CA PRO A 107 10.05 7.30 13.18
C PRO A 107 10.68 7.78 11.85
N ALA A 108 9.93 7.69 10.74
CA ALA A 108 10.40 8.16 9.43
C ALA A 108 10.28 9.68 9.21
N MET A 109 9.72 10.45 10.16
CA MET A 109 9.51 11.89 10.01
C MET A 109 10.78 12.70 9.62
N PRO A 110 11.96 12.51 10.25
CA PRO A 110 13.14 13.28 9.86
C PRO A 110 13.58 12.99 8.43
N PHE A 111 13.47 11.74 7.97
CA PHE A 111 13.83 11.36 6.60
C PHE A 111 12.88 11.97 5.57
N LEU A 112 11.58 12.01 5.88
CA LEU A 112 10.58 12.66 5.02
C LEU A 112 10.83 14.17 4.91
N LEU A 113 11.14 14.83 6.03
CA LEU A 113 11.48 16.26 6.02
C LEU A 113 12.77 16.53 5.27
N ALA A 114 13.78 15.67 5.42
CA ALA A 114 15.02 15.76 4.64
C ALA A 114 14.74 15.60 3.14
N PHE A 115 13.89 14.65 2.74
CA PHE A 115 13.50 14.48 1.33
C PHE A 115 12.77 15.71 0.75
N VAL A 116 11.83 16.28 1.52
CA VAL A 116 11.15 17.52 1.12
C VAL A 116 12.15 18.68 1.02
N GLY A 117 13.10 18.76 1.95
CA GLY A 117 14.19 19.74 1.91
C GLY A 117 15.07 19.58 0.67
N VAL A 118 15.51 18.36 0.35
CA VAL A 118 16.27 18.03 -0.87
C VAL A 118 15.48 18.43 -2.11
N THR A 119 14.19 18.11 -2.17
CA THR A 119 13.33 18.50 -3.30
C THR A 119 13.21 20.01 -3.42
N ALA A 120 13.17 20.75 -2.31
CA ALA A 120 13.14 22.20 -2.31
C ALA A 120 14.44 22.83 -2.85
N PHE A 121 15.57 22.11 -2.88
CA PHE A 121 16.76 22.61 -3.56
C PHE A 121 16.61 22.68 -5.09
N ASN A 122 15.62 22.00 -5.68
CA ASN A 122 15.33 22.14 -7.13
C ASN A 122 14.98 23.59 -7.51
N PHE A 123 14.59 24.45 -6.56
CA PHE A 123 14.40 25.87 -6.82
C PHE A 123 15.67 26.58 -7.31
N PHE A 124 16.85 26.06 -6.94
CA PHE A 124 18.14 26.64 -7.33
C PHE A 124 18.73 25.99 -8.59
N GLN A 125 18.03 25.01 -9.19
CA GLN A 125 18.54 24.32 -10.36
C GLN A 125 18.36 25.21 -11.61
N PRO A 126 19.42 25.47 -12.40
CA PRO A 126 19.36 26.35 -13.57
C PRO A 126 18.38 25.91 -14.67
N GLY A 127 17.96 24.64 -14.66
CA GLY A 127 16.98 24.07 -15.60
C GLY A 127 15.52 24.21 -15.16
N THR A 128 15.26 24.77 -13.98
CA THR A 128 13.89 24.97 -13.48
C THR A 128 13.26 26.16 -14.21
N THR A 129 12.29 25.87 -15.07
CA THR A 129 11.66 26.86 -15.97
C THR A 129 10.88 27.96 -15.24
N SER A 130 10.39 27.70 -14.01
CA SER A 130 9.74 28.72 -13.17
C SER A 130 9.72 28.34 -11.68
N ALA A 131 9.71 29.36 -10.81
CA ALA A 131 9.54 29.15 -9.36
C ALA A 131 8.19 28.50 -9.00
N LEU A 132 7.14 28.78 -9.79
CA LEU A 132 5.82 28.16 -9.63
C LEU A 132 5.88 26.65 -9.90
N ALA A 133 6.61 26.21 -10.94
CA ALA A 133 6.79 24.79 -11.24
C ALA A 133 7.53 24.07 -10.10
N ALA A 134 8.56 24.70 -9.52
CA ALA A 134 9.27 24.14 -8.37
C ALA A 134 8.37 24.05 -7.11
N ALA A 135 7.56 25.08 -6.84
CA ALA A 135 6.60 25.07 -5.76
C ALA A 135 5.53 23.98 -5.95
N ALA A 136 5.01 23.83 -7.17
CA ALA A 136 4.08 22.77 -7.52
C ALA A 136 4.71 21.38 -7.31
N GLN A 137 5.98 21.20 -7.69
CA GLN A 137 6.70 19.94 -7.49
C GLN A 137 6.82 19.58 -6.01
N VAL A 138 7.22 20.54 -5.15
CA VAL A 138 7.26 20.33 -3.70
C VAL A 138 5.87 20.01 -3.14
N GLY A 139 4.84 20.73 -3.60
CA GLY A 139 3.45 20.47 -3.21
C GLY A 139 2.96 19.07 -3.56
N ILE A 140 3.29 18.58 -4.77
CA ILE A 140 2.96 17.21 -5.21
C ILE A 140 3.69 16.18 -4.34
N GLN A 141 4.99 16.35 -4.07
CA GLN A 141 5.73 15.43 -3.21
C GLN A 141 5.16 15.41 -1.78
N ALA A 142 4.80 16.59 -1.24
CA ALA A 142 4.13 16.68 0.05
C ALA A 142 2.76 15.95 0.03
N ALA A 143 1.99 16.07 -1.06
CA ALA A 143 0.71 15.38 -1.23
C ALA A 143 0.85 13.85 -1.27
N VAL A 144 1.93 13.34 -1.88
CA VAL A 144 2.26 11.90 -1.91
C VAL A 144 2.54 11.36 -0.51
N PHE A 145 3.24 12.13 0.34
CA PHE A 145 3.53 11.71 1.72
C PHE A 145 2.44 12.05 2.73
N ALA A 146 1.50 12.93 2.39
CA ALA A 146 0.43 13.36 3.29
C ALA A 146 -0.31 12.20 3.99
N PRO A 147 -0.61 11.05 3.33
CA PRO A 147 -1.27 9.92 3.98
C PRO A 147 -0.49 9.34 5.17
N LEU A 148 0.84 9.42 5.17
CA LEU A 148 1.65 8.97 6.32
C LEU A 148 1.34 9.80 7.58
N PHE A 149 1.03 11.09 7.40
CA PHE A 149 0.78 12.03 8.49
C PHE A 149 -0.67 12.07 8.94
N TRP A 150 -1.65 11.99 8.04
CA TRP A 150 -3.06 12.03 8.45
C TRP A 150 -3.60 10.63 8.80
N ALA A 151 -3.16 9.56 8.14
CA ALA A 151 -3.65 8.21 8.46
C ALA A 151 -3.17 7.74 9.83
N SER A 152 -1.99 8.18 10.29
CA SER A 152 -1.47 7.91 11.64
C SER A 152 -2.25 8.61 12.76
N ARG A 153 -3.09 9.60 12.42
CA ARG A 153 -4.01 10.27 13.37
C ARG A 153 -5.36 9.55 13.48
N LEU A 154 -5.65 8.61 12.57
CA LEU A 154 -6.90 7.87 12.53
C LEU A 154 -6.79 6.59 13.36
N ARG A 155 -7.93 6.17 13.91
CA ARG A 155 -8.06 4.85 14.54
C ARG A 155 -8.30 3.81 13.46
N ILE A 156 -7.25 3.08 13.10
CA ILE A 156 -7.32 1.99 12.11
C ILE A 156 -7.34 0.67 12.86
N ASP A 157 -8.53 0.04 12.90
CA ASP A 157 -8.68 -1.30 13.46
C ASP A 157 -8.12 -2.36 12.51
N GLU A 158 -7.83 -3.55 13.05
CA GLU A 158 -7.37 -4.72 12.27
C GLU A 158 -8.31 -5.04 11.10
N LYS A 159 -9.63 -4.92 11.30
CA LYS A 159 -10.63 -5.14 10.25
C LYS A 159 -10.50 -4.13 9.10
N ILE A 160 -10.25 -2.86 9.42
CA ILE A 160 -10.09 -1.80 8.42
C ILE A 160 -8.75 -1.97 7.71
N PHE A 161 -7.68 -2.26 8.44
CA PHE A 161 -6.38 -2.56 7.87
C PHE A 161 -6.45 -3.73 6.88
N GLY A 162 -7.10 -4.84 7.26
CA GLY A 162 -7.30 -5.97 6.37
C GLY A 162 -8.11 -5.62 5.11
N ARG A 163 -9.09 -4.71 5.21
CA ARG A 163 -9.83 -4.20 4.04
C ARG A 163 -8.94 -3.33 3.15
N ILE A 164 -8.11 -2.46 3.71
CA ILE A 164 -7.17 -1.61 2.96
C ILE A 164 -6.20 -2.50 2.17
N VAL A 165 -5.57 -3.47 2.83
CA VAL A 165 -4.64 -4.41 2.18
C VAL A 165 -5.34 -5.19 1.07
N LEU A 166 -6.57 -5.67 1.32
CA LEU A 166 -7.34 -6.39 0.31
C LEU A 166 -7.69 -5.51 -0.90
N LEU A 167 -8.14 -4.27 -0.68
CA LEU A 167 -8.47 -3.34 -1.76
C LEU A 167 -7.25 -3.01 -2.62
N LEU A 168 -6.11 -2.72 -1.98
CA LEU A 168 -4.85 -2.48 -2.67
C LEU A 168 -4.41 -3.72 -3.46
N PHE A 169 -4.49 -4.90 -2.86
CA PHE A 169 -4.19 -6.15 -3.54
C PHE A 169 -5.07 -6.38 -4.77
N LEU A 170 -6.40 -6.24 -4.63
CA LEU A 170 -7.35 -6.45 -5.72
C LEU A 170 -7.12 -5.48 -6.88
N PHE A 171 -6.88 -4.20 -6.59
CA PHE A 171 -6.62 -3.22 -7.63
C PHE A 171 -5.30 -3.50 -8.37
N ASN A 172 -4.25 -3.85 -7.64
CA ASN A 172 -2.96 -4.20 -8.23
C ASN A 172 -3.03 -5.51 -9.03
N MET A 173 -3.77 -6.50 -8.55
CA MET A 173 -4.06 -7.74 -9.27
C MET A 173 -4.85 -7.46 -10.55
N ALA A 174 -5.87 -6.60 -10.51
CA ALA A 174 -6.62 -6.19 -11.69
C ALA A 174 -5.70 -5.48 -12.71
N SER A 175 -4.83 -4.58 -12.24
CA SER A 175 -3.83 -3.92 -13.08
C SER A 175 -2.87 -4.90 -13.76
N ALA A 176 -2.34 -5.88 -13.01
CA ALA A 176 -1.51 -6.93 -13.57
C ALA A 176 -2.27 -7.81 -14.58
N THR A 177 -3.52 -8.16 -14.28
CA THR A 177 -4.39 -8.95 -15.17
C THR A 177 -4.61 -8.24 -16.50
N VAL A 178 -4.95 -6.94 -16.45
CA VAL A 178 -5.08 -6.11 -17.66
C VAL A 178 -3.74 -6.03 -18.40
N GLY A 179 -2.61 -5.97 -17.69
CA GLY A 179 -1.28 -6.03 -18.29
C GLY A 179 -1.04 -7.33 -19.07
N VAL A 180 -1.44 -8.48 -18.53
CA VAL A 180 -1.38 -9.76 -19.27
C VAL A 180 -2.29 -9.73 -20.50
N LEU A 181 -3.52 -9.24 -20.37
CA LEU A 181 -4.47 -9.13 -21.49
C LEU A 181 -3.97 -8.21 -22.60
N GLN A 182 -3.27 -7.12 -22.27
CA GLN A 182 -2.68 -6.19 -23.25
C GLN A 182 -1.61 -6.86 -24.12
N VAL A 183 -0.90 -7.86 -23.60
CA VAL A 183 0.11 -8.61 -24.36
C VAL A 183 -0.54 -9.61 -25.31
N TYR A 184 -1.56 -10.33 -24.84
CA TYR A 184 -2.26 -11.33 -25.66
C TYR A 184 -3.22 -10.71 -26.69
N PHE A 185 -3.79 -9.54 -26.38
CA PHE A 185 -4.74 -8.82 -27.24
C PHE A 185 -4.29 -7.37 -27.44
N PRO A 186 -3.19 -7.14 -28.18
CA PRO A 186 -2.71 -5.80 -28.46
C PRO A 186 -3.79 -4.97 -29.17
N GLY A 187 -3.87 -3.68 -28.84
CA GLY A 187 -4.86 -2.75 -29.39
C GLY A 187 -6.27 -2.83 -28.79
N ARG A 188 -6.68 -3.92 -28.12
CA ARG A 188 -8.02 -4.02 -27.49
C ARG A 188 -8.08 -3.44 -26.08
N PHE A 189 -7.04 -3.66 -25.28
CA PHE A 189 -6.99 -3.25 -23.88
C PHE A 189 -5.96 -2.15 -23.62
N GLN A 190 -5.49 -1.46 -24.66
CA GLN A 190 -4.50 -0.39 -24.53
C GLN A 190 -5.21 0.92 -24.15
N PRO A 191 -4.95 1.49 -22.96
CA PRO A 191 -5.50 2.78 -22.58
C PRO A 191 -4.82 3.92 -23.36
N ALA A 192 -5.48 5.08 -23.37
CA ALA A 192 -4.94 6.28 -23.98
C ALA A 192 -3.59 6.65 -23.35
N LEU A 193 -2.58 6.86 -24.21
CA LEU A 193 -1.25 7.21 -23.76
C LEU A 193 -1.26 8.60 -23.12
N SER A 194 -0.39 8.81 -22.13
CA SER A 194 -0.24 10.12 -21.52
C SER A 194 0.29 11.13 -22.52
N SER A 195 -0.41 12.25 -22.72
CA SER A 195 0.08 13.39 -23.52
C SER A 195 1.46 13.90 -23.05
N VAL A 196 1.77 13.72 -21.77
CA VAL A 196 3.09 14.05 -21.20
C VAL A 196 4.18 13.15 -21.77
N ILE A 197 3.89 11.86 -21.99
CA ILE A 197 4.84 10.91 -22.57
C ILE A 197 4.97 11.15 -24.07
N GLU A 198 3.85 11.41 -24.77
CA GLU A 198 3.87 11.77 -26.19
C GLU A 198 4.74 13.01 -26.43
N GLY A 199 4.66 14.00 -25.54
CA GLY A 199 5.47 15.21 -25.59
C GLY A 199 6.97 15.02 -25.35
N GLN A 200 7.45 13.86 -24.89
CA GLN A 200 8.89 13.59 -24.70
C GLN A 200 9.61 13.16 -25.99
N GLY A 201 8.88 13.02 -27.10
CA GLY A 201 9.44 12.74 -28.43
C GLY A 201 9.60 11.25 -28.75
N GLU A 202 9.84 10.97 -30.04
CA GLU A 202 9.87 9.60 -30.57
C GLU A 202 10.94 8.69 -29.95
N GLY A 203 12.11 9.24 -29.62
CA GLY A 203 13.20 8.48 -29.01
C GLY A 203 12.80 7.87 -27.67
N TYR A 204 12.08 8.65 -26.84
CA TYR A 204 11.58 8.17 -25.56
C TYR A 204 10.47 7.13 -25.75
N LEU A 205 9.52 7.38 -26.66
CA LEU A 205 8.46 6.43 -27.00
C LEU A 205 9.00 5.08 -27.47
N ARG A 206 10.05 5.08 -28.31
CA ARG A 206 10.72 3.85 -28.77
C ARG A 206 11.36 3.07 -27.63
N SER A 207 11.90 3.75 -26.61
CA SER A 207 12.49 3.10 -25.42
C SER A 207 11.45 2.40 -24.54
N LEU A 208 10.19 2.82 -24.63
CA LEU A 208 9.05 2.26 -23.90
C LEU A 208 8.35 1.12 -24.65
N GLN A 209 8.76 0.84 -25.89
CA GLN A 209 8.29 -0.29 -26.68
C GLN A 209 9.27 -1.46 -26.57
N PHE A 210 8.78 -2.67 -26.79
CA PHE A 210 9.60 -3.85 -27.01
C PHE A 210 9.23 -4.46 -28.36
N GLU A 211 10.21 -5.09 -28.98
CA GLU A 211 10.01 -5.80 -30.24
C GLU A 211 9.58 -7.22 -29.94
N THR A 212 8.42 -7.62 -30.45
CA THR A 212 7.92 -8.99 -30.33
C THR A 212 8.68 -9.91 -31.27
N ALA A 213 8.59 -11.24 -31.05
CA ALA A 213 9.16 -12.22 -31.97
C ALA A 213 8.63 -12.10 -33.42
N SER A 214 7.52 -11.40 -33.62
CA SER A 214 6.93 -11.09 -34.94
C SER A 214 7.53 -9.83 -35.61
N GLY A 215 8.49 -9.15 -34.97
CA GLY A 215 9.05 -7.87 -35.43
C GLY A 215 8.15 -6.65 -35.16
N ALA A 216 6.91 -6.85 -34.70
CA ALA A 216 6.03 -5.76 -34.31
C ALA A 216 6.50 -5.10 -33.00
N ARG A 217 6.56 -3.77 -32.99
CA ARG A 217 6.83 -2.98 -31.79
C ARG A 217 5.54 -2.72 -31.02
N VAL A 218 5.51 -3.15 -29.78
CA VAL A 218 4.35 -2.99 -28.89
C VAL A 218 4.80 -2.25 -27.64
N PHE A 219 3.95 -1.33 -27.14
CA PHE A 219 4.21 -0.67 -25.86
C PHE A 219 4.27 -1.68 -24.72
N ARG A 220 5.16 -1.44 -23.76
CA ARG A 220 5.18 -2.22 -22.52
C ARG A 220 3.80 -2.15 -21.84
N PRO A 221 3.31 -3.27 -21.27
CA PRO A 221 1.97 -3.30 -20.70
C PRO A 221 1.77 -2.21 -19.65
N MET A 222 0.71 -1.43 -19.83
CA MET A 222 0.37 -0.28 -19.01
C MET A 222 -0.50 -0.69 -17.82
N GLY A 223 -1.24 -1.80 -17.93
CA GLY A 223 -2.18 -2.25 -16.91
C GLY A 223 -3.37 -1.30 -16.79
N LEU A 224 -3.78 -0.98 -15.56
CA LEU A 224 -4.78 0.06 -15.27
C LEU A 224 -4.17 1.47 -15.18
N THR A 225 -3.01 1.69 -15.82
CA THR A 225 -2.38 3.00 -15.92
C THR A 225 -2.17 3.42 -17.37
N ASP A 226 -1.91 4.71 -17.53
CA ASP A 226 -1.61 5.42 -18.77
C ASP A 226 -0.09 5.50 -19.04
N LEU A 227 0.71 4.76 -18.26
CA LEU A 227 2.18 4.75 -18.35
C LEU A 227 2.67 3.39 -18.88
N PRO A 228 3.42 3.33 -19.99
CA PRO A 228 4.05 2.09 -20.45
C PRO A 228 4.92 1.44 -19.38
N GLY A 229 4.68 0.16 -19.13
CA GLY A 229 5.33 -0.59 -18.04
C GLY A 229 4.67 -0.44 -16.67
N GLY A 230 3.59 0.34 -16.55
CA GLY A 230 2.83 0.51 -15.31
C GLY A 230 2.25 -0.77 -14.74
N ALA A 231 1.96 -1.78 -15.59
CA ALA A 231 1.53 -3.09 -15.14
C ALA A 231 2.58 -3.79 -14.27
N ALA A 232 3.88 -3.50 -14.45
CA ALA A 232 4.94 -4.06 -13.62
C ALA A 232 4.83 -3.63 -12.15
N THR A 233 4.42 -2.39 -11.89
CA THR A 233 4.16 -1.91 -10.53
C THR A 233 2.95 -2.61 -9.92
N GLY A 234 1.87 -2.77 -10.70
CA GLY A 234 0.70 -3.56 -10.30
C GLY A 234 1.06 -5.00 -9.96
N ALA A 235 1.83 -5.65 -10.83
CA ALA A 235 2.35 -6.99 -10.65
C ALA A 235 3.20 -7.13 -9.38
N PHE A 236 4.16 -6.22 -9.17
CA PHE A 236 5.01 -6.19 -7.98
C PHE A 236 4.17 -6.18 -6.69
N TYR A 237 3.20 -5.26 -6.58
CA TYR A 237 2.36 -5.16 -5.39
C TYR A 237 1.35 -6.31 -5.28
N ALA A 238 0.86 -6.85 -6.39
CA ALA A 238 -0.01 -8.03 -6.37
C ALA A 238 0.71 -9.24 -5.78
N VAL A 239 1.98 -9.49 -6.16
CA VAL A 239 2.78 -10.56 -5.57
C VAL A 239 3.09 -10.24 -4.10
N LEU A 240 3.56 -9.04 -3.78
CA LEU A 240 3.95 -8.68 -2.40
C LEU A 240 2.79 -8.77 -1.41
N LEU A 241 1.65 -8.16 -1.75
CA LEU A 241 0.44 -8.18 -0.91
C LEU A 241 -0.23 -9.55 -0.94
N GLY A 242 -0.21 -10.24 -2.09
CA GLY A 242 -0.69 -11.62 -2.23
C GLY A 242 0.06 -12.56 -1.29
N SER A 243 1.39 -12.48 -1.25
CA SER A 243 2.23 -13.25 -0.33
C SER A 243 1.89 -12.94 1.13
N ALA A 244 1.73 -11.65 1.49
CA ALA A 244 1.35 -11.27 2.85
C ALA A 244 -0.04 -11.82 3.23
N LEU A 245 -1.02 -11.78 2.32
CA LEU A 245 -2.36 -12.33 2.51
C LEU A 245 -2.35 -13.86 2.63
N LEU A 246 -1.57 -14.56 1.80
CA LEU A 246 -1.39 -16.01 1.83
C LEU A 246 -0.84 -16.49 3.18
N LEU A 247 0.13 -15.75 3.72
CA LEU A 247 0.78 -16.04 5.00
C LEU A 247 -0.07 -15.70 6.23
N SER A 248 -1.15 -14.95 6.05
CA SER A 248 -2.08 -14.56 7.12
C SER A 248 -3.13 -15.66 7.37
N ARG A 249 -3.64 -15.74 8.61
CA ARG A 249 -4.74 -16.66 8.95
C ARG A 249 -6.04 -16.12 8.37
N GLN A 250 -6.32 -16.44 7.11
CA GLN A 250 -7.56 -16.04 6.43
C GLN A 250 -8.29 -17.25 5.84
N GLY A 251 -9.58 -17.06 5.52
CA GLY A 251 -10.41 -18.10 4.92
C GLY A 251 -9.89 -18.56 3.56
N THR A 252 -10.25 -19.78 3.17
CA THR A 252 -9.76 -20.47 1.96
C THR A 252 -9.93 -19.64 0.69
N TRP A 253 -11.07 -18.95 0.54
CA TRP A 253 -11.32 -18.08 -0.62
C TRP A 253 -10.22 -17.03 -0.84
N LYS A 254 -9.81 -16.34 0.24
CA LYS A 254 -8.78 -15.31 0.13
C LYS A 254 -7.41 -15.89 -0.18
N ARG A 255 -7.12 -17.13 0.27
CA ARG A 255 -5.87 -17.83 -0.07
C ARG A 255 -5.82 -18.17 -1.56
N VAL A 256 -6.90 -18.74 -2.11
CA VAL A 256 -7.00 -19.04 -3.54
C VAL A 256 -6.81 -17.77 -4.35
N LEU A 257 -7.48 -16.68 -3.95
CA LEU A 257 -7.34 -15.39 -4.58
C LEU A 257 -5.90 -14.85 -4.51
N SER A 258 -5.22 -15.00 -3.36
CA SER A 258 -3.81 -14.61 -3.20
C SER A 258 -2.87 -15.42 -4.09
N VAL A 259 -3.03 -16.74 -4.17
CA VAL A 259 -2.23 -17.60 -5.06
C VAL A 259 -2.46 -17.20 -6.53
N GLY A 260 -3.71 -17.01 -6.93
CA GLY A 260 -4.04 -16.52 -8.27
C GLY A 260 -3.42 -15.15 -8.57
N GLY A 261 -3.49 -14.21 -7.61
CA GLY A 261 -2.89 -12.89 -7.76
C GLY A 261 -1.37 -12.92 -7.83
N ILE A 262 -0.70 -13.82 -7.08
CA ILE A 262 0.75 -14.04 -7.19
C ILE A 262 1.08 -14.58 -8.59
N GLY A 263 0.38 -15.62 -9.06
CA GLY A 263 0.62 -16.20 -10.39
C GLY A 263 0.45 -15.18 -11.52
N VAL A 264 -0.66 -14.43 -11.53
CA VAL A 264 -0.89 -13.37 -12.52
C VAL A 264 0.14 -12.25 -12.40
N GLY A 265 0.52 -11.88 -11.18
CA GLY A 265 1.57 -10.89 -10.93
C GLY A 265 2.92 -11.32 -11.50
N LEU A 266 3.37 -12.55 -11.24
CA LEU A 266 4.64 -13.06 -11.77
C LEU A 266 4.65 -13.12 -13.31
N VAL A 267 3.56 -13.61 -13.92
CA VAL A 267 3.41 -13.63 -15.39
C VAL A 267 3.43 -12.21 -15.95
N SER A 268 2.65 -11.30 -15.37
CA SER A 268 2.65 -9.90 -15.82
C SER A 268 4.01 -9.23 -15.69
N LEU A 269 4.74 -9.47 -14.59
CA LEU A 269 6.07 -8.90 -14.36
C LEU A 269 7.09 -9.41 -15.38
N TYR A 270 7.04 -10.71 -15.68
CA TYR A 270 7.87 -11.33 -16.71
C TYR A 270 7.61 -10.71 -18.08
N LEU A 271 6.34 -10.55 -18.47
CA LEU A 271 5.95 -9.96 -19.75
C LEU A 271 6.33 -8.47 -19.86
N CYS A 272 6.29 -7.73 -18.75
CA CYS A 272 6.68 -6.31 -18.75
C CYS A 272 8.19 -6.08 -18.97
N GLN A 273 9.03 -7.10 -18.74
CA GLN A 273 10.49 -7.04 -18.86
C GLN A 273 11.18 -5.88 -18.09
N VAL A 274 10.55 -5.36 -17.03
CA VAL A 274 11.11 -4.30 -16.19
C VAL A 274 12.05 -4.91 -15.16
N ARG A 275 13.32 -5.09 -15.55
CA ARG A 275 14.36 -5.77 -14.73
C ARG A 275 14.46 -5.22 -13.30
N ALA A 276 14.41 -3.90 -13.14
CA ALA A 276 14.47 -3.27 -11.83
C ALA A 276 13.34 -3.74 -10.90
N ALA A 277 12.11 -3.84 -11.40
CA ALA A 277 10.97 -4.28 -10.60
C ALA A 277 11.10 -5.76 -10.16
N ALA A 278 11.62 -6.63 -11.04
CA ALA A 278 11.90 -8.02 -10.69
C ALA A 278 12.99 -8.17 -9.62
N VAL A 279 14.09 -7.42 -9.75
CA VAL A 279 15.16 -7.41 -8.74
C VAL A 279 14.64 -6.90 -7.40
N THR A 280 13.88 -5.81 -7.40
CA THR A 280 13.27 -5.29 -6.15
C THR A 280 12.30 -6.29 -5.54
N LEU A 281 11.48 -6.98 -6.35
CA LEU A 281 10.59 -8.02 -5.85
C LEU A 281 11.35 -9.15 -5.16
N LEU A 282 12.43 -9.62 -5.79
CA LEU A 282 13.31 -10.65 -5.22
C LEU A 282 13.88 -10.21 -3.87
N VAL A 283 14.41 -8.99 -3.78
CA VAL A 283 14.93 -8.43 -2.52
C VAL A 283 13.83 -8.39 -1.45
N CYS A 284 12.62 -7.95 -1.80
CA CYS A 284 11.48 -7.94 -0.86
C CYS A 284 11.08 -9.35 -0.39
N MET A 285 11.08 -10.33 -1.30
CA MET A 285 10.75 -11.73 -0.96
C MET A 285 11.82 -12.36 -0.06
N LEU A 286 13.09 -12.10 -0.34
CA LEU A 286 14.22 -12.53 0.50
C LEU A 286 14.13 -11.91 1.90
N ALA A 287 13.86 -10.60 1.99
CA ALA A 287 13.67 -9.93 3.28
C ALA A 287 12.48 -10.52 4.06
N MET A 288 11.35 -10.79 3.40
CA MET A 288 10.19 -11.44 4.01
C MET A 288 10.53 -12.86 4.49
N GLY A 289 11.26 -13.64 3.68
CA GLY A 289 11.74 -14.97 4.02
C GLY A 289 12.67 -14.96 5.24
N LEU A 290 13.62 -14.02 5.29
CA LEU A 290 14.53 -13.82 6.41
C LEU A 290 13.75 -13.52 7.70
N VAL A 291 12.77 -12.63 7.64
CA VAL A 291 11.91 -12.31 8.81
C VAL A 291 11.14 -13.55 9.28
N LEU A 292 10.62 -14.37 8.37
CA LEU A 292 9.91 -15.61 8.74
C LEU A 292 10.86 -16.65 9.34
N MET A 293 12.08 -16.74 8.83
CA MET A 293 13.13 -17.63 9.33
C MET A 293 13.55 -17.24 10.75
N VAL A 294 13.86 -15.96 10.99
CA VAL A 294 14.19 -15.42 12.32
C VAL A 294 13.02 -15.58 13.30
N ALA A 295 11.79 -15.48 12.82
CA ALA A 295 10.59 -15.72 13.63
C ALA A 295 10.29 -17.22 13.89
N GLY A 296 11.11 -18.15 13.38
CA GLY A 296 10.93 -19.60 13.56
C GLY A 296 9.72 -20.19 12.82
N ARG A 297 9.18 -19.49 11.81
CA ARG A 297 7.94 -19.88 11.10
C ARG A 297 8.24 -20.65 9.81
N LEU A 298 8.98 -21.76 9.89
CA LEU A 298 9.46 -22.52 8.73
C LEU A 298 8.35 -23.03 7.81
N MET A 299 7.20 -23.46 8.35
CA MET A 299 6.06 -23.88 7.54
C MET A 299 5.53 -22.76 6.64
N ARG A 300 5.56 -21.51 7.12
CA ARG A 300 5.15 -20.35 6.31
C ARG A 300 6.17 -20.01 5.24
N LEU A 301 7.45 -20.19 5.54
CA LEU A 301 8.53 -20.04 4.56
C LEU A 301 8.40 -21.06 3.44
N ALA A 302 8.12 -22.33 3.76
CA ALA A 302 7.92 -23.38 2.76
C ALA A 302 6.74 -23.08 1.82
N VAL A 303 5.61 -22.60 2.37
CA VAL A 303 4.44 -22.18 1.56
C VAL A 303 4.78 -21.00 0.66
N LEU A 304 5.54 -20.01 1.15
CA LEU A 304 5.98 -18.87 0.33
C LEU A 304 6.88 -19.34 -0.81
N GLY A 305 7.86 -20.19 -0.50
CA GLY A 305 8.78 -20.76 -1.48
C GLY A 305 8.06 -21.54 -2.57
N ALA A 306 7.09 -22.39 -2.20
CA ALA A 306 6.34 -23.21 -3.14
C ALA A 306 5.41 -22.43 -4.09
N VAL A 307 5.05 -21.19 -3.76
CA VAL A 307 4.16 -20.37 -4.60
C VAL A 307 4.94 -19.37 -5.46
N VAL A 308 6.13 -18.99 -5.04
CA VAL A 308 6.96 -17.97 -5.72
C VAL A 308 8.08 -18.58 -6.56
N GLY A 309 8.64 -19.74 -6.14
CA GLY A 309 9.69 -20.47 -6.84
C GLY A 309 9.13 -21.59 -7.71
#